data_AF-A0A6G0T6H9-F1
#
_entry.id   AF-A0A6G0T6H9-F1
#
_cell.length_a   1.000
_cell.length_b   1.000
_cell.length_c   1.000
_cell.angle_alpha   90.00
_cell.angle_beta   90.00
_cell.angle_gamma   90.00
#
_symmetry.space_group_name_H-M   'P 1'
#
loop_
_entity.id
_entity.type
_entity.pdbx_description
1 polymer ?
#
loop_
_entity_poly.entity_id
_entity_poly.type
_entity_poly.pdbx_seq_one_letter_code
_entity_poly.pdbx_strand_id
1 'polypeptide(L)'
;MYLACPLSLLAEERSTLYKGTEKAIARETLLRSLQSRWDNSNKGRWIYRLISDITSWFRRRHREVSFHLCQVLTSHGYFNEYLLKYYRRESGECTQCGATPDSAEHAVFACDAWHNWRRETCGYLEVDQLTPDNMIGLMLKRKRKRRGFNTAKERLFELKHPQEENPDRLVLKAWLRRMGRTERTEEKTQTS
;
A
#
# COMPACT_ATOMS: atom_id res chain seq x y z
N MET A 1 1.40 -10.27 4.81
CA MET A 1 0.05 -9.68 4.77
C MET A 1 -0.41 -9.48 6.21
N TYR A 2 -0.19 -8.30 6.80
CA TYR A 2 -0.30 -8.06 8.25
C TYR A 2 -1.61 -7.40 8.71
N LEU A 3 -2.54 -7.13 7.78
CA LEU A 3 -3.84 -6.50 8.10
C LEU A 3 -4.97 -7.49 8.43
N ALA A 4 -4.68 -8.79 8.36
CA ALA A 4 -5.62 -9.84 8.75
C ALA A 4 -5.44 -10.17 10.24
N CYS A 5 -6.55 -10.38 10.94
CA CYS A 5 -6.49 -10.87 12.31
C CYS A 5 -5.80 -12.25 12.33
N PRO A 6 -4.79 -12.47 13.21
CA PRO A 6 -4.16 -13.78 13.36
C PRO A 6 -5.18 -14.88 13.62
N LEU A 7 -5.00 -16.03 12.97
CA LEU A 7 -5.91 -17.17 13.11
C LEU A 7 -6.03 -17.64 14.57
N SER A 8 -4.96 -17.53 15.36
CA SER A 8 -4.96 -17.87 16.78
C SER A 8 -5.96 -17.02 17.59
N LEU A 9 -6.02 -15.70 17.34
CA LEU A 9 -6.97 -14.83 18.01
C LEU A 9 -8.41 -15.09 17.56
N LEU A 10 -8.61 -15.39 16.27
CA LEU A 10 -9.94 -15.76 15.75
C LEU A 10 -10.43 -17.09 16.35
N ALA A 11 -9.53 -18.06 16.54
CA ALA A 11 -9.86 -19.32 17.20
C ALA A 11 -10.24 -19.11 18.68
N GLU A 12 -9.53 -18.22 19.38
CA GLU A 12 -9.83 -17.85 20.76
C GLU A 12 -11.19 -17.14 20.91
N GLU A 13 -11.50 -16.19 20.03
CA GLU A 13 -12.83 -15.55 19.95
C GLU A 13 -13.94 -16.60 19.76
N ARG A 14 -13.74 -17.55 18.84
CA ARG A 14 -14.71 -18.64 18.61
C ARG A 14 -14.87 -19.55 19.83
N SER A 15 -13.77 -19.87 20.52
CA SER A 15 -13.81 -20.71 21.72
C SER A 15 -14.56 -20.01 22.88
N THR A 16 -14.30 -18.72 23.11
CA THR A 16 -14.98 -17.95 24.18
C THR A 16 -16.47 -17.77 23.90
N LEU A 17 -16.84 -17.54 22.64
CA LEU A 17 -18.23 -17.54 22.19
C LEU A 17 -18.92 -18.89 22.47
N TYR A 18 -18.28 -20.01 22.15
CA TYR A 18 -18.81 -21.34 22.42
C TYR A 18 -19.02 -21.59 23.93
N LYS A 19 -18.17 -21.01 24.78
CA LYS A 19 -18.28 -21.07 26.25
C LYS A 19 -19.32 -20.11 26.85
N GLY A 20 -20.11 -19.41 26.01
CA GLY A 20 -21.19 -18.53 26.45
C GLY A 20 -20.80 -17.07 26.69
N THR A 21 -19.61 -16.64 26.28
CA THR A 21 -19.23 -15.21 26.36
C THR A 21 -20.05 -14.41 25.36
N GLU A 22 -20.55 -13.24 25.77
CA GLU A 22 -21.25 -12.34 24.84
C GLU A 22 -20.35 -11.91 23.68
N LYS A 23 -20.93 -11.83 22.47
CA LYS A 23 -20.19 -11.51 21.25
C LYS A 23 -19.47 -10.17 21.30
N ALA A 24 -20.07 -9.15 21.91
CA ALA A 24 -19.44 -7.85 22.06
C ALA A 24 -18.18 -7.93 22.94
N ILE A 25 -18.26 -8.65 24.06
CA ILE A 25 -17.15 -8.85 24.99
C ILE A 25 -16.03 -9.67 24.34
N ALA A 26 -16.37 -10.80 23.71
CA ALA A 26 -15.40 -11.62 23.00
C ALA A 26 -14.66 -10.83 21.90
N ARG A 27 -15.40 -9.99 21.16
CA ARG A 27 -14.82 -9.14 20.11
C ARG A 27 -13.90 -8.07 20.67
N GLU A 28 -14.27 -7.44 21.77
CA GLU A 28 -13.46 -6.40 22.41
C GLU A 28 -12.16 -6.97 22.95
N THR A 29 -12.22 -8.15 23.59
CA THR A 29 -11.04 -8.88 24.05
C THR A 29 -10.10 -9.22 22.89
N LEU A 30 -10.62 -9.71 21.76
CA LEU A 30 -9.83 -9.96 20.56
C LEU A 30 -9.14 -8.69 20.06
N LEU A 31 -9.86 -7.57 19.94
CA LEU A 31 -9.28 -6.32 19.44
C LEU A 31 -8.20 -5.78 20.37
N ARG A 32 -8.38 -5.90 21.68
CA ARG A 32 -7.37 -5.53 22.69
C ARG A 32 -6.11 -6.37 22.56
N SER A 33 -6.26 -7.69 22.46
CA SER A 33 -5.12 -8.60 22.27
C SER A 33 -4.41 -8.35 20.93
N LEU A 34 -5.16 -8.04 19.88
CA LEU A 34 -4.61 -7.70 18.58
C LEU A 34 -3.84 -6.37 18.61
N GLN A 35 -4.39 -5.33 19.24
CA GLN A 35 -3.73 -4.04 19.41
C GLN A 35 -2.42 -4.19 20.20
N SER A 36 -2.45 -4.93 21.32
CA SER A 36 -1.24 -5.21 22.10
C SER A 36 -0.15 -5.91 21.27
N ARG A 37 -0.51 -6.93 20.47
CA ARG A 37 0.46 -7.58 19.57
C ARG A 37 0.98 -6.62 18.49
N TRP A 38 0.15 -5.70 18.03
CA TRP A 38 0.50 -4.72 17.01
C TRP A 38 1.50 -3.68 17.53
N ASP A 39 1.26 -3.16 18.73
CA ASP A 39 2.14 -2.21 19.42
C ASP A 39 3.52 -2.81 19.71
N ASN A 40 3.56 -4.09 20.07
CA ASN A 40 4.80 -4.79 20.43
C ASN A 40 5.52 -5.45 19.24
N SER A 41 4.98 -5.36 18.01
CA SER A 41 5.63 -5.96 16.84
C SER A 41 6.63 -5.01 16.17
N ASN A 42 7.82 -5.53 15.84
CA ASN A 42 8.79 -4.86 14.98
C ASN A 42 8.52 -5.06 13.48
N LYS A 43 7.54 -5.91 13.10
CA LYS A 43 7.21 -6.18 11.69
C LYS A 43 6.12 -5.23 11.22
N GLY A 44 6.18 -4.83 9.95
CA GLY A 44 5.12 -4.02 9.35
C GLY A 44 5.03 -2.60 9.90
N ARG A 45 6.13 -2.02 10.38
CA ARG A 45 6.17 -0.68 10.98
C ARG A 45 5.64 0.43 10.08
N TRP A 46 5.80 0.28 8.76
CA TRP A 46 5.15 1.15 7.79
C TRP A 46 3.62 1.14 7.94
N ILE A 47 3.01 -0.04 7.89
CA ILE A 47 1.56 -0.20 8.07
C ILE A 47 1.14 0.30 9.46
N TYR A 48 1.95 0.06 10.50
CA TYR A 48 1.65 0.57 11.84
C TYR A 48 1.60 2.09 11.88
N ARG A 49 2.56 2.76 11.24
CA ARG A 49 2.59 4.23 11.22
C ARG A 49 1.31 4.79 10.61
N LEU A 50 0.80 4.14 9.55
CA LEU A 50 -0.47 4.51 8.94
C LEU A 50 -1.65 4.16 9.85
N ILE A 51 -1.69 2.93 10.36
CA ILE A 51 -2.81 2.34 11.11
C ILE A 51 -2.30 1.96 12.50
N SER A 52 -2.17 2.94 13.38
CA SER A 52 -1.76 2.71 14.77
C SER A 52 -2.91 2.13 15.60
N ASP A 53 -4.14 2.59 15.36
CA ASP A 53 -5.36 2.08 15.99
C ASP A 53 -6.07 1.06 15.08
N ILE A 54 -5.87 -0.22 15.39
CA ILE A 54 -6.52 -1.35 14.72
C ILE A 54 -8.02 -1.36 14.99
N THR A 55 -8.46 -0.94 16.17
CA THR A 55 -9.87 -0.96 16.56
C THR A 55 -10.68 -0.05 15.65
N SER A 56 -10.23 1.19 15.44
CA SER A 56 -10.84 2.13 14.50
C SER A 56 -10.82 1.59 13.06
N TRP A 57 -9.73 0.93 12.66
CA TRP A 57 -9.62 0.31 11.34
C TRP A 57 -10.62 -0.83 11.12
N PHE A 58 -10.85 -1.71 12.10
CA PHE A 58 -11.79 -2.83 11.97
C PHE A 58 -13.26 -2.42 12.14
N ARG A 59 -13.53 -1.33 12.88
CA ARG A 59 -14.87 -0.77 13.10
C ARG A 59 -15.35 0.14 11.98
N ARG A 60 -14.47 0.52 11.04
CA ARG A 60 -14.85 1.35 9.90
C ARG A 60 -16.03 0.73 9.13
N ARG A 61 -17.00 1.56 8.76
CA ARG A 61 -18.23 1.13 8.09
C ARG A 61 -18.00 0.47 6.73
N HIS A 62 -16.87 0.74 6.07
CA HIS A 62 -16.56 0.27 4.72
C HIS A 62 -15.27 -0.53 4.75
N ARG A 63 -15.38 -1.84 4.55
CA ARG A 63 -14.26 -2.78 4.70
C ARG A 63 -13.38 -2.90 3.45
N GLU A 64 -13.88 -2.44 2.31
CA GLU A 64 -13.20 -2.58 1.02
C GLU A 64 -12.01 -1.64 0.90
N VAL A 65 -10.89 -2.21 0.48
CA VAL A 65 -9.63 -1.52 0.22
C VAL A 65 -9.36 -1.73 -1.26
N SER A 66 -9.24 -0.65 -2.04
CA SER A 66 -8.93 -0.80 -3.47
C SER A 66 -7.51 -1.33 -3.66
N PHE A 67 -7.24 -1.90 -4.84
CA PHE A 67 -5.93 -2.42 -5.21
C PHE A 67 -4.80 -1.41 -4.94
N HIS A 68 -4.93 -0.19 -5.48
CA HIS A 68 -3.93 0.88 -5.31
C HIS A 68 -3.71 1.27 -3.85
N LEU A 69 -4.79 1.29 -3.05
CA LEU A 69 -4.69 1.57 -1.63
C LEU A 69 -3.96 0.44 -0.89
N CYS A 70 -4.23 -0.83 -1.23
CA CYS A 70 -3.47 -1.95 -0.71
C CYS A 70 -1.97 -1.82 -1.02
N GLN A 71 -1.60 -1.38 -2.24
CA GLN A 71 -0.20 -1.15 -2.60
C GLN A 71 0.45 -0.07 -1.72
N VAL A 72 -0.22 1.08 -1.53
CA VAL A 72 0.27 2.15 -0.65
C VAL A 72 0.42 1.66 0.79
N LEU A 73 -0.61 1.00 1.34
CA LEU A 73 -0.58 0.50 2.71
C LEU A 73 0.58 -0.47 2.92
N THR A 74 0.82 -1.35 1.95
CA THR A 74 1.85 -2.37 2.09
C THR A 74 3.24 -1.90 1.65
N SER A 75 3.36 -0.74 1.00
CA SER A 75 4.57 -0.34 0.25
C SER A 75 5.05 -1.43 -0.71
N HIS A 76 4.10 -2.08 -1.39
CA HIS A 76 4.37 -3.19 -2.30
C HIS A 76 4.07 -2.85 -3.76
N GLY A 77 4.36 -3.81 -4.62
CA GLY A 77 3.94 -3.83 -6.02
C GLY A 77 4.80 -2.94 -6.87
N TYR A 78 4.35 -1.71 -7.07
CA TYR A 78 4.87 -0.81 -8.09
C TYR A 78 6.06 0.06 -7.58
N PHE A 79 6.29 0.11 -6.27
CA PHE A 79 7.39 0.88 -5.69
C PHE A 79 8.75 0.22 -5.97
N ASN A 80 9.73 0.98 -6.49
CA ASN A 80 11.02 0.38 -6.87
C ASN A 80 11.79 -0.18 -5.67
N GLU A 81 11.57 0.32 -4.45
CA GLU A 81 12.07 -0.33 -3.22
C GLU A 81 11.63 -1.80 -3.14
N TYR A 82 10.35 -2.06 -3.39
CA TYR A 82 9.78 -3.41 -3.39
C TYR A 82 10.30 -4.23 -4.57
N LEU A 83 10.34 -3.64 -5.77
CA LEU A 83 10.81 -4.35 -6.96
C LEU A 83 12.29 -4.72 -6.88
N LEU A 84 13.13 -3.85 -6.31
CA LEU A 84 14.55 -4.12 -6.06
C LEU A 84 14.71 -5.31 -5.10
N LYS A 85 13.95 -5.33 -4.00
CA LYS A 85 13.98 -6.41 -3.00
C LYS A 85 13.72 -7.80 -3.61
N TYR A 86 12.90 -7.86 -4.65
CA TYR A 86 12.57 -9.09 -5.38
C TYR A 86 13.26 -9.19 -6.74
N TYR A 87 14.34 -8.43 -6.96
CA TYR A 87 15.19 -8.46 -8.15
C TYR A 87 14.44 -8.24 -9.48
N ARG A 88 13.35 -7.47 -9.45
CA ARG A 88 12.59 -7.07 -10.65
C ARG A 88 13.06 -5.72 -11.22
N ARG A 89 13.88 -4.98 -10.46
CA ARG A 89 14.56 -3.74 -10.86
C ARG A 89 15.99 -3.78 -10.35
N GLU A 90 16.88 -3.07 -11.05
CA GLU A 90 18.30 -2.95 -10.70
C GLU A 90 18.56 -1.81 -9.70
N SER A 91 17.63 -0.86 -9.59
CA SER A 91 17.70 0.30 -8.70
C SER A 91 16.40 0.46 -7.90
N GLY A 92 16.53 1.00 -6.69
CA GLY A 92 15.43 1.38 -5.81
C GLY A 92 15.05 2.86 -5.97
N GLU A 93 15.63 3.57 -6.92
CA GLU A 93 15.39 5.00 -7.15
C GLU A 93 14.00 5.26 -7.74
N CYS A 94 13.44 6.42 -7.41
CA CYS A 94 12.20 6.89 -7.97
C CYS A 94 12.41 7.32 -9.42
N THR A 95 11.67 6.72 -10.34
CA THR A 95 11.74 7.07 -11.79
C THR A 95 11.38 8.53 -12.08
N GLN A 96 10.70 9.18 -11.14
CA GLN A 96 10.15 10.52 -11.32
C GLN A 96 11.07 11.63 -10.81
N CYS A 97 11.82 11.38 -9.74
CA CYS A 97 12.65 12.40 -9.10
C CYS A 97 14.08 11.94 -8.76
N GLY A 98 14.41 10.67 -9.01
CA GLY A 98 15.73 10.09 -8.73
C GLY A 98 16.03 9.79 -7.26
N ALA A 99 15.15 10.18 -6.32
CA ALA A 99 15.37 9.90 -4.90
C ALA A 99 15.27 8.40 -4.58
N THR A 100 16.03 7.94 -3.58
CA THR A 100 16.04 6.55 -3.11
C THR A 100 15.84 6.47 -1.60
N PRO A 101 15.03 5.53 -1.08
CA PRO A 101 14.24 4.53 -1.82
C PRO A 101 12.89 5.09 -2.35
N ASP A 102 12.45 4.61 -3.51
CA ASP A 102 11.07 4.77 -4.01
C ASP A 102 10.15 3.83 -3.25
N SER A 103 9.77 4.25 -2.05
CA SER A 103 8.76 3.59 -1.21
C SER A 103 7.39 4.26 -1.39
N ALA A 104 6.34 3.65 -0.83
CA ALA A 104 5.04 4.32 -0.71
C ALA A 104 5.14 5.63 0.08
N GLU A 105 6.01 5.68 1.08
CA GLU A 105 6.25 6.88 1.87
C GLU A 105 6.76 8.01 0.98
N HIS A 106 7.79 7.71 0.20
CA HIS A 106 8.36 8.66 -0.74
C HIS A 106 7.33 9.11 -1.78
N ALA A 107 6.74 8.16 -2.52
CA ALA A 107 5.87 8.48 -3.63
C ALA A 107 4.64 9.31 -3.21
N VAL A 108 4.00 8.95 -2.10
CA VAL A 108 2.76 9.61 -1.68
C VAL A 108 3.02 10.90 -0.92
N PHE A 109 4.09 10.99 -0.11
CA PHE A 109 4.24 12.07 0.87
C PHE A 109 5.43 12.99 0.64
N ALA A 110 6.46 12.59 -0.12
CA ALA A 110 7.70 13.36 -0.25
C ALA A 110 8.10 13.71 -1.69
N CYS A 111 7.83 12.84 -2.66
CA CYS A 111 8.34 12.95 -4.03
C CYS A 111 7.96 14.26 -4.72
N ASP A 112 8.95 15.07 -5.11
CA ASP A 112 8.72 16.41 -5.67
C ASP A 112 7.89 16.41 -6.96
N ALA A 113 8.04 15.36 -7.78
CA ALA A 113 7.23 15.18 -8.99
C ALA A 113 5.72 15.16 -8.69
N TRP A 114 5.33 14.72 -7.49
CA TRP A 114 3.93 14.62 -7.06
C TRP A 114 3.49 15.80 -6.17
N HIS A 115 4.27 16.87 -6.08
CA HIS A 115 3.94 18.03 -5.25
C HIS A 115 2.60 18.67 -5.62
N ASN A 116 2.33 18.91 -6.91
CA ASN A 116 1.08 19.53 -7.36
C ASN A 116 -0.13 18.65 -7.04
N TRP A 117 -0.02 17.35 -7.30
CA TRP A 117 -1.04 16.37 -6.92
C TRP A 117 -1.32 16.38 -5.41
N ARG A 118 -0.27 16.41 -4.57
CA ARG A 118 -0.42 16.52 -3.12
C ARG A 118 -1.13 17.79 -2.72
N ARG A 119 -0.79 18.95 -3.30
CA ARG A 119 -1.45 20.23 -3.00
C ARG A 119 -2.93 20.22 -3.34
N GLU A 120 -3.30 19.73 -4.52
CA GLU A 120 -4.71 19.57 -4.90
C GLU A 120 -5.46 18.66 -3.93
N THR A 121 -4.84 17.53 -3.57
CA THR A 121 -5.40 16.56 -2.62
C THR A 121 -5.61 17.20 -1.24
N CYS A 122 -4.65 17.99 -0.76
CA CYS A 122 -4.76 18.75 0.49
C CYS A 122 -5.94 19.71 0.47
N GLY A 123 -6.14 20.43 -0.65
CA GLY A 123 -7.31 21.29 -0.87
C GLY A 123 -8.64 20.53 -0.79
N TYR A 124 -8.76 19.38 -1.45
CA TYR A 124 -9.99 18.55 -1.39
C TYR A 124 -10.28 18.00 0.01
N LEU A 125 -9.22 17.63 0.73
CA LEU A 125 -9.29 17.05 2.07
C LEU A 125 -9.42 18.11 3.18
N GLU A 126 -9.22 19.39 2.85
CA GLU A 126 -9.15 20.52 3.79
C GLU A 126 -8.14 20.22 4.91
N VAL A 127 -6.90 19.95 4.51
CA VAL A 127 -5.75 19.79 5.39
C VAL A 127 -4.58 20.56 4.81
N ASP A 128 -3.69 21.05 5.67
CA ASP A 128 -2.51 21.81 5.22
C ASP A 128 -1.47 20.88 4.56
N GLN A 129 -1.34 19.67 5.10
CA GLN A 129 -0.40 18.67 4.62
C GLN A 129 -1.01 17.26 4.69
N LEU A 130 -0.79 16.46 3.66
CA LEU A 130 -1.03 15.03 3.68
C LEU A 130 0.21 14.34 4.25
N THR A 131 0.06 13.60 5.35
CA THR A 131 1.15 12.88 6.02
C THR A 131 0.78 11.42 6.24
N PRO A 132 1.76 10.52 6.44
CA PRO A 132 1.48 9.13 6.78
C PRO A 132 0.54 9.02 8.00
N ASP A 133 0.77 9.87 9.00
CA ASP A 133 0.11 9.83 10.30
C ASP A 133 -1.33 10.35 10.26
N ASN A 134 -1.68 11.19 9.26
CA ASN A 134 -3.04 11.71 9.12
C ASN A 134 -3.87 11.02 8.02
N MET A 135 -3.23 10.29 7.10
CA MET A 135 -3.89 9.67 5.94
C MET A 135 -5.06 8.78 6.34
N ILE A 136 -4.85 7.85 7.27
CA ILE A 136 -5.90 6.91 7.70
C ILE A 136 -7.01 7.63 8.45
N GLY A 137 -6.66 8.61 9.30
CA GLY A 137 -7.64 9.47 9.95
C GLY A 137 -8.54 10.18 8.93
N LEU A 138 -7.98 10.69 7.83
CA LEU A 138 -8.72 11.33 6.74
C LEU A 138 -9.61 10.34 5.98
N MET A 139 -9.16 9.10 5.79
CA MET A 139 -9.95 8.04 5.16
C MET A 139 -11.12 7.55 6.02
N LEU A 140 -10.95 7.56 7.35
CA LEU A 140 -11.98 7.15 8.31
C LEU A 140 -13.03 8.26 8.57
N LYS A 141 -12.74 9.51 8.19
CA LYS A 141 -13.67 10.66 8.28
C LYS A 141 -14.84 10.56 7.27
N ARG A 142 -15.69 11.60 7.26
CA ARG A 142 -16.92 11.72 6.45
C ARG A 142 -16.74 11.28 4.99
N LYS A 143 -17.83 10.74 4.39
CA LYS A 143 -17.89 10.20 3.01
C LYS A 143 -17.23 11.10 1.96
N ARG A 144 -17.29 12.44 2.11
CA ARG A 144 -16.68 13.43 1.21
C ARG A 144 -15.15 13.35 1.19
N LYS A 145 -14.49 13.47 2.35
CA LYS A 145 -13.02 13.44 2.46
C LYS A 145 -12.45 12.11 1.96
N ARG A 146 -13.09 11.01 2.32
CA ARG A 146 -12.74 9.67 1.80
C ARG A 146 -12.84 9.56 0.27
N ARG A 147 -13.90 10.11 -0.35
CA ARG A 147 -14.03 10.12 -1.81
C ARG A 147 -12.92 10.93 -2.46
N GLY A 148 -12.63 12.12 -1.91
CA GLY A 148 -11.51 12.94 -2.38
C GLY A 148 -10.18 12.19 -2.36
N PHE A 149 -9.88 11.50 -1.25
CA PHE A 149 -8.68 10.67 -1.15
C PHE A 149 -8.66 9.53 -2.19
N ASN A 150 -9.78 8.82 -2.37
CA ASN A 150 -9.87 7.73 -3.34
C ASN A 150 -9.64 8.23 -4.77
N THR A 151 -10.26 9.35 -5.16
CA THR A 151 -10.07 9.95 -6.49
C THR A 151 -8.63 10.44 -6.68
N ALA A 152 -8.05 11.09 -5.68
CA ALA A 152 -6.65 11.52 -5.73
C ALA A 152 -5.71 10.34 -5.94
N LYS A 153 -5.89 9.25 -5.17
CA LYS A 153 -5.11 8.02 -5.31
C LYS A 153 -5.17 7.46 -6.73
N GLU A 154 -6.35 7.33 -7.35
CA GLU A 154 -6.44 6.80 -8.72
C GLU A 154 -5.60 7.65 -9.68
N ARG A 155 -5.67 8.99 -9.59
CA ARG A 155 -4.85 9.90 -10.40
C ARG A 155 -3.35 9.72 -10.19
N LEU A 156 -2.89 9.54 -8.95
CA LEU A 156 -1.47 9.29 -8.68
C LEU A 156 -0.99 8.04 -9.42
N PHE A 157 -1.78 6.96 -9.34
CA PHE A 157 -1.43 5.71 -10.01
C PHE A 157 -1.57 5.80 -11.52
N GLU A 158 -2.59 6.48 -12.05
CA GLU A 158 -2.71 6.78 -13.49
C GLU A 158 -1.55 7.59 -14.03
N LEU A 159 -0.96 8.50 -13.24
CA LEU A 159 0.19 9.29 -13.67
C LEU A 159 1.50 8.51 -13.53
N LYS A 160 1.61 7.61 -12.54
CA LYS A 160 2.77 6.72 -12.40
C LYS A 160 2.74 5.62 -13.49
N HIS A 161 1.60 5.00 -13.75
CA HIS A 161 1.41 3.83 -14.65
C HIS A 161 1.97 3.95 -16.09
N PRO A 162 1.80 5.05 -16.86
CA PRO A 162 2.19 5.11 -18.27
C PRO A 162 3.71 5.25 -18.50
N GLN A 163 4.54 5.22 -17.45
CA GLN A 163 5.99 5.39 -17.59
C GLN A 163 6.82 4.18 -17.15
N GLU A 164 6.20 3.09 -16.73
CA GLU A 164 6.93 1.85 -16.42
C GLU A 164 6.66 0.80 -17.48
N GLU A 165 7.72 0.41 -18.20
CA GLU A 165 7.71 -0.75 -19.09
C GLU A 165 7.01 -1.94 -18.41
N ASN A 166 6.21 -2.69 -19.19
CA ASN A 166 5.48 -3.87 -18.74
C ASN A 166 6.34 -4.72 -17.76
N PRO A 167 5.87 -4.95 -16.52
CA PRO A 167 6.59 -5.73 -15.51
C PRO A 167 7.06 -7.10 -16.03
N ASP A 168 6.29 -7.74 -16.91
CA ASP A 168 6.63 -9.05 -17.49
C ASP A 168 7.80 -8.94 -18.49
N ARG A 169 7.89 -7.83 -19.23
CA ARG A 169 9.00 -7.53 -20.13
C ARG A 169 10.27 -7.21 -19.35
N LEU A 170 10.16 -6.53 -18.21
CA LEU A 170 11.29 -6.24 -17.32
C LEU A 170 11.80 -7.50 -16.62
N VAL A 171 10.89 -8.37 -16.18
CA VAL A 171 11.24 -9.68 -15.60
C VAL A 171 11.94 -10.55 -16.64
N LEU A 172 11.44 -10.59 -17.87
CA LEU A 172 12.07 -11.33 -18.98
C LEU A 172 13.45 -10.76 -19.32
N LYS A 173 13.59 -9.45 -19.49
CA LYS A 173 14.88 -8.78 -19.74
C LYS A 173 15.89 -8.97 -18.60
N ALA A 174 15.45 -8.91 -17.34
CA ALA A 174 16.31 -9.15 -16.17
C ALA A 174 16.74 -10.62 -16.08
N TRP A 175 15.84 -11.56 -16.36
CA TRP A 175 16.12 -12.99 -16.42
C TRP A 175 17.07 -13.35 -17.57
N LEU A 176 16.84 -12.80 -18.77
CA LEU A 176 17.67 -13.01 -19.95
C LEU A 176 19.10 -12.50 -19.76
N ARG A 177 19.28 -11.30 -19.19
CA ARG A 177 20.60 -10.74 -18.84
C ARG A 177 21.36 -11.63 -17.84
N ARG A 178 20.67 -12.18 -16.84
CA ARG A 178 21.27 -13.13 -15.87
C ARG A 178 21.70 -14.45 -16.52
N MET A 179 21.03 -14.88 -17.58
CA MET A 179 21.36 -16.10 -18.34
C MET A 179 22.37 -15.85 -19.47
N GLY A 180 22.89 -14.62 -19.62
CA GLY A 180 23.79 -14.26 -20.72
C GLY A 180 23.12 -14.29 -22.11
N ARG A 181 21.79 -14.14 -22.17
CA ARG A 181 21.01 -14.18 -23.41
C ARG A 181 20.47 -12.78 -23.73
N THR A 182 20.52 -12.38 -25.00
CA THR A 182 19.88 -11.17 -25.50
C THR A 182 18.53 -11.51 -26.15
N GLU A 183 17.53 -10.64 -26.04
CA GLU A 183 16.27 -10.78 -26.79
C GLU A 183 16.59 -10.80 -28.30
N ARG A 184 16.16 -11.84 -29.01
CA ARG A 184 16.11 -11.81 -30.48
C ARG A 184 14.96 -10.88 -30.85
N THR A 185 15.28 -9.70 -31.36
CA THR A 185 14.29 -8.84 -32.01
C THR A 185 13.80 -9.54 -33.26
N GLU A 186 12.53 -9.94 -33.29
CA GLU A 186 11.86 -10.37 -34.51
C GLU A 186 11.71 -9.16 -35.44
N GLU A 187 12.65 -9.03 -36.38
CA GLU A 187 12.44 -8.23 -37.59
C GLU A 187 11.26 -8.85 -38.35
N LYS A 188 10.11 -8.18 -38.31
CA LYS A 188 9.03 -8.43 -39.26
C LYS A 188 9.50 -7.95 -40.63
N THR A 189 9.97 -8.88 -41.44
CA THR A 189 10.17 -8.70 -42.88
C THR A 189 8.85 -8.23 -43.49
N GLN A 190 8.85 -7.00 -43.99
CA GLN A 190 7.88 -6.55 -45.00
C GLN A 190 8.09 -7.41 -46.24
N THR A 191 7.14 -8.31 -46.52
CA THR A 191 6.96 -8.88 -47.86
C THR A 191 5.94 -8.04 -48.62
N SER A 192 6.39 -7.56 -49.77
CA SER A 192 5.69 -6.77 -50.80
C SER A 192 4.37 -7.35 -51.27
#